data_AF-F1LE43-F1
#
_entry.id   AF-F1LE43-F1
#
_cell.length_a   1.000
_cell.length_b   1.000
_cell.length_c   1.000
_cell.angle_alpha   90.00
_cell.angle_beta   90.00
_cell.angle_gamma   90.00
#
_symmetry.space_group_name_H-M   'P 1'
#
loop_
_entity.id
_entity.type
_entity.pdbx_description
1 polymer ?
#
loop_
_entity_poly.entity_id
_entity_poly.type
_entity_poly.pdbx_seq_one_letter_code
_entity_poly.pdbx_strand_id
1 'polypeptide(L)'
;MADAPPADAAAAPAPDAPAAPPADAAVAPMPDAAAAPPADAGAAPPPPAGPTTLTADPPEANMPAAGGVSTHTLSNPSGVRLAFKVKSTNNNEYRLKPVYGFVEATGNSPLEITRSAGPPKNDKLVILFKEAAADASDPAALFKEGAPLGELTLPLNAA
;
A
#
# COMPACT_ATOMS: atom_id res chain seq x y z
N MET A 1 15.20 56.53 -30.37
CA MET A 1 14.46 55.54 -31.18
C MET A 1 13.78 54.61 -30.18
N ALA A 2 12.68 55.11 -29.64
CA ALA A 2 11.34 54.52 -29.80
C ALA A 2 11.10 53.43 -28.74
N ASP A 3 10.88 53.93 -27.52
CA ASP A 3 10.13 53.29 -26.44
C ASP A 3 8.67 53.17 -26.93
N ALA A 4 8.16 51.95 -27.02
CA ALA A 4 6.78 51.68 -27.43
C ALA A 4 5.96 51.23 -26.20
N PRO A 5 4.79 51.86 -25.96
CA PRO A 5 4.05 51.75 -24.70
C PRO A 5 3.18 50.48 -24.60
N PRO A 6 2.69 50.15 -23.40
CA PRO A 6 1.69 49.10 -23.20
C PRO A 6 0.30 49.60 -23.63
N ALA A 7 -0.48 48.74 -24.30
CA ALA A 7 -1.89 48.99 -24.57
C ALA A 7 -2.76 48.15 -23.62
N ASP A 8 -3.24 48.83 -22.59
CA ASP A 8 -4.45 48.50 -21.84
C ASP A 8 -5.67 48.86 -22.71
N ALA A 9 -6.65 47.95 -22.84
CA ALA A 9 -7.95 48.30 -23.39
C ALA A 9 -9.07 47.38 -22.88
N ALA A 10 -9.87 47.97 -21.99
CA ALA A 10 -11.34 47.94 -21.93
C ALA A 10 -12.05 46.72 -21.33
N ALA A 11 -12.47 46.94 -20.07
CA ALA A 11 -13.67 46.38 -19.46
C ALA A 11 -14.96 46.91 -20.13
N ALA A 12 -16.02 46.09 -20.16
CA ALA A 12 -17.35 46.45 -19.64
C ALA A 12 -18.37 45.29 -19.83
N PRO A 13 -19.39 45.19 -18.95
CA PRO A 13 -20.26 44.03 -18.76
C PRO A 13 -21.59 44.13 -19.52
N ALA A 14 -22.32 43.02 -19.63
CA ALA A 14 -23.74 43.01 -20.03
C ALA A 14 -24.61 42.39 -18.90
N PRO A 15 -25.72 43.05 -18.48
CA PRO A 15 -26.55 42.67 -17.33
C PRO A 15 -27.92 42.03 -17.67
N ASP A 16 -28.44 41.29 -16.68
CA ASP A 16 -29.81 41.03 -16.19
C ASP A 16 -31.07 40.75 -17.05
N ALA A 17 -31.74 39.64 -16.66
CA ALA A 17 -33.19 39.46 -16.32
C ALA A 17 -34.26 39.24 -17.42
N PRO A 18 -35.51 38.75 -17.10
CA PRO A 18 -36.04 37.99 -15.94
C PRO A 18 -37.05 36.83 -16.24
N ALA A 19 -37.52 36.18 -15.15
CA ALA A 19 -38.91 35.73 -14.86
C ALA A 19 -39.33 34.24 -15.01
N ALA A 20 -39.81 33.69 -13.88
CA ALA A 20 -40.58 32.44 -13.68
C ALA A 20 -42.09 32.63 -14.01
N PRO A 21 -43.03 31.63 -13.86
CA PRO A 21 -43.48 31.16 -12.54
C PRO A 21 -44.00 29.66 -12.57
N PRO A 22 -44.89 29.13 -11.67
CA PRO A 22 -44.71 27.82 -11.03
C PRO A 22 -45.77 26.77 -11.43
N ALA A 23 -45.64 25.51 -10.98
CA ALA A 23 -46.79 24.61 -10.86
C ALA A 23 -46.56 23.53 -9.78
N ASP A 24 -47.48 23.54 -8.82
CA ASP A 24 -47.67 22.64 -7.69
C ASP A 24 -48.49 21.41 -8.13
N ALA A 25 -48.12 20.20 -7.69
CA ALA A 25 -49.06 19.08 -7.56
C ALA A 25 -48.48 17.99 -6.66
N ALA A 26 -48.97 17.95 -5.42
CA ALA A 26 -48.75 16.94 -4.40
C ALA A 26 -49.29 15.54 -4.77
N VAL A 27 -48.63 14.47 -4.27
CA VAL A 27 -49.29 13.28 -3.68
C VAL A 27 -48.34 12.62 -2.66
N ALA A 28 -48.76 12.54 -1.40
CA ALA A 28 -48.32 11.54 -0.42
C ALA A 28 -49.50 10.56 -0.21
N PRO A 29 -49.30 9.28 0.16
CA PRO A 29 -49.02 8.95 1.57
C PRO A 29 -48.04 7.77 1.79
N MET A 30 -47.45 7.73 3.00
CA MET A 30 -46.72 6.57 3.55
C MET A 30 -47.66 5.38 3.82
N PRO A 31 -47.15 4.15 4.08
CA PRO A 31 -46.75 3.82 5.47
C PRO A 31 -45.47 2.97 5.63
N ASP A 32 -44.75 3.32 6.69
CA ASP A 32 -44.06 2.49 7.70
C ASP A 32 -43.09 1.35 7.28
N ALA A 33 -41.80 1.59 7.50
CA ALA A 33 -40.99 0.68 8.31
C ALA A 33 -39.75 1.41 8.85
N ALA A 34 -39.68 1.48 10.17
CA ALA A 34 -38.65 2.09 11.02
C ALA A 34 -37.19 1.91 10.57
N ALA A 35 -36.39 2.97 10.73
CA ALA A 35 -35.00 2.86 11.20
C ALA A 35 -34.46 4.24 11.67
N ALA A 36 -34.35 4.41 12.98
CA ALA A 36 -33.24 5.14 13.58
C ALA A 36 -32.27 4.06 14.16
N PRO A 37 -30.94 4.28 14.28
CA PRO A 37 -30.30 5.57 14.56
C PRO A 37 -29.12 5.93 13.62
N PRO A 38 -28.57 7.16 13.71
CA PRO A 38 -27.33 7.53 13.06
C PRO A 38 -26.10 7.23 13.93
N ALA A 39 -24.96 7.03 13.25
CA ALA A 39 -23.58 7.08 13.75
C ALA A 39 -23.11 5.96 14.68
N ASP A 40 -22.78 4.82 14.07
CA ASP A 40 -21.54 4.11 14.41
C ASP A 40 -20.63 4.19 13.17
N ALA A 41 -19.37 4.60 13.37
CA ALA A 41 -18.37 4.68 12.31
C ALA A 41 -17.96 3.25 11.90
N GLY A 42 -18.85 2.59 11.16
CA GLY A 42 -18.61 1.30 10.56
C GLY A 42 -17.57 1.43 9.47
N ALA A 43 -16.29 1.18 9.81
CA ALA A 43 -15.38 0.62 8.84
C ALA A 43 -16.01 -0.72 8.41
N ALA A 44 -16.57 -0.75 7.20
CA ALA A 44 -17.13 -1.96 6.62
C ALA A 44 -16.12 -3.11 6.79
N PRO A 45 -16.54 -4.31 7.24
CA PRO A 45 -15.65 -5.45 7.17
C PRO A 45 -15.24 -5.60 5.70
N PRO A 46 -13.94 -5.66 5.37
CA PRO A 46 -13.53 -5.87 4.00
C PRO A 46 -14.20 -7.16 3.48
N PRO A 47 -14.57 -7.21 2.19
CA PRO A 47 -15.14 -8.41 1.59
C PRO A 47 -14.21 -9.60 1.86
N PRO A 48 -14.72 -10.85 1.90
CA PRO A 48 -13.90 -12.03 2.18
C PRO A 48 -12.89 -12.20 1.07
N ALA A 49 -11.72 -11.58 1.23
CA ALA A 49 -10.56 -11.77 0.41
C ALA A 49 -10.21 -13.26 0.55
N GLY A 50 -10.02 -13.95 -0.58
CA GLY A 50 -9.41 -15.29 -0.56
C GLY A 50 -8.08 -15.25 0.22
N PRO A 51 -7.52 -16.41 0.61
CA PRO A 51 -6.40 -16.47 1.53
C PRO A 51 -5.26 -15.53 1.07
N THR A 52 -5.03 -14.48 1.85
CA THR A 52 -3.96 -13.51 1.57
C THR A 52 -2.63 -14.16 1.88
N THR A 53 -1.80 -14.35 0.84
CA THR A 53 -0.52 -15.08 0.95
C THR A 53 0.57 -14.31 0.23
N LEU A 54 1.81 -14.51 0.68
CA LEU A 54 3.00 -13.95 0.05
C LEU A 54 4.00 -15.08 -0.21
N THR A 55 4.55 -15.14 -1.40
CA THR A 55 5.60 -16.10 -1.78
C THR A 55 6.89 -15.36 -2.12
N ALA A 56 8.02 -16.04 -2.04
CA ALA A 56 9.30 -15.51 -2.46
C ALA A 56 10.01 -16.50 -3.38
N ASP A 57 10.61 -15.98 -4.45
CA ASP A 57 11.38 -16.76 -5.42
C ASP A 57 12.76 -16.13 -5.65
N PRO A 58 13.88 -16.83 -5.40
CA PRO A 58 13.96 -18.17 -4.83
C PRO A 58 13.45 -18.24 -3.37
N PRO A 59 12.99 -19.40 -2.88
CA PRO A 59 12.47 -19.56 -1.51
C PRO A 59 13.59 -19.66 -0.46
N GLU A 60 14.85 -19.77 -0.87
CA GLU A 60 16.03 -19.83 -0.03
C GLU A 60 17.17 -18.99 -0.62
N ALA A 61 18.02 -18.43 0.25
CA ALA A 61 19.17 -17.63 -0.17
C ALA A 61 20.47 -18.36 0.14
N ASN A 62 21.18 -18.83 -0.88
CA ASN A 62 22.49 -19.46 -0.73
C ASN A 62 23.58 -18.47 -1.18
N MET A 63 24.45 -18.06 -0.26
CA MET A 63 25.49 -17.05 -0.53
C MET A 63 26.86 -17.43 0.05
N PRO A 64 27.97 -17.03 -0.59
CA PRO A 64 29.32 -17.27 -0.08
C PRO A 64 29.61 -16.61 1.28
N ALA A 65 30.41 -17.24 2.12
CA ALA A 65 30.95 -16.67 3.38
C ALA A 65 31.77 -15.40 3.17
N ALA A 66 32.40 -15.28 2.01
CA ALA A 66 33.10 -14.07 1.60
C ALA A 66 32.18 -12.87 1.30
N GLY A 67 30.86 -13.06 1.30
CA GLY A 67 29.87 -12.05 0.95
C GLY A 67 29.29 -12.22 -0.46
N GLY A 68 28.17 -11.56 -0.73
CA GLY A 68 27.43 -11.67 -1.98
C GLY A 68 26.10 -10.93 -1.94
N VAL A 69 25.39 -10.93 -3.06
CA VAL A 69 24.04 -10.35 -3.18
C VAL A 69 23.12 -11.44 -3.73
N SER A 70 21.97 -11.62 -3.11
CA SER A 70 20.88 -12.48 -3.56
C SER A 70 19.62 -11.65 -3.74
N THR A 71 19.00 -11.74 -4.91
CA THR A 71 17.76 -11.03 -5.21
C THR A 71 16.60 -12.02 -5.21
N HIS A 72 15.57 -11.72 -4.43
CA HIS A 72 14.36 -12.50 -4.28
C HIS A 72 13.18 -11.70 -4.79
N THR A 73 12.23 -12.36 -5.44
CA THR A 73 11.00 -11.74 -5.92
C THR A 73 9.86 -12.12 -5.01
N LEU A 74 9.36 -11.16 -4.24
CA LEU A 74 8.16 -11.32 -3.43
C LEU A 74 6.93 -11.22 -4.33
N SER A 75 6.15 -12.28 -4.42
CA SER A 75 4.96 -12.33 -5.27
C SER A 75 3.70 -12.37 -4.41
N ASN A 76 2.76 -11.49 -4.74
CA ASN A 76 1.45 -11.40 -4.09
C ASN A 76 0.38 -11.92 -5.06
N PRO A 77 -0.04 -13.20 -4.97
CA PRO A 77 -1.11 -13.74 -5.80
C PRO A 77 -2.51 -13.20 -5.42
N SER A 78 -2.64 -12.46 -4.32
CA SER A 78 -3.92 -11.98 -3.81
C SER A 78 -4.43 -10.75 -4.58
N GLY A 79 -5.75 -10.58 -4.61
CA GLY A 79 -6.42 -9.44 -5.25
C GLY A 79 -6.37 -8.12 -4.45
N VAL A 80 -5.56 -8.06 -3.39
CA VAL A 80 -5.44 -6.91 -2.49
C VAL A 80 -3.97 -6.53 -2.35
N ARG A 81 -3.71 -5.24 -2.09
CA ARG A 81 -2.36 -4.74 -1.84
C ARG A 81 -1.86 -5.22 -0.48
N LEU A 82 -0.64 -5.72 -0.44
CA LEU A 82 0.00 -6.19 0.79
C LEU A 82 1.16 -5.28 1.17
N ALA A 83 1.28 -4.96 2.45
CA ALA A 83 2.51 -4.44 3.03
C ALA A 83 3.33 -5.59 3.59
N PHE A 84 4.65 -5.49 3.50
CA PHE A 84 5.57 -6.45 4.10
C PHE A 84 6.60 -5.77 5.01
N LYS A 85 7.04 -6.51 6.02
CA LYS A 85 8.13 -6.17 6.93
C LYS A 85 9.09 -7.35 7.01
N VAL A 86 10.34 -7.09 6.67
CA VAL A 86 11.39 -8.09 6.73
C VAL A 86 12.13 -8.02 8.07
N LYS A 87 12.36 -9.18 8.69
CA LYS A 87 13.17 -9.35 9.89
C LYS A 87 14.24 -10.39 9.61
N SER A 88 15.49 -10.11 9.97
CA SER A 88 16.55 -11.12 9.96
C SER A 88 16.93 -11.51 11.38
N THR A 89 17.30 -12.77 11.56
CA THR A 89 17.96 -13.27 12.79
C THR A 89 19.41 -12.79 12.92
N ASN A 90 20.01 -12.33 11.81
CA ASN A 90 21.34 -11.73 11.77
C ASN A 90 21.31 -10.44 10.94
N ASN A 91 21.44 -9.29 11.60
CA ASN A 91 21.44 -7.97 10.97
C ASN A 91 22.84 -7.33 10.90
N ASN A 92 23.85 -8.02 11.44
CA ASN A 92 25.24 -7.55 11.43
C ASN A 92 25.89 -7.92 10.09
N GLU A 93 25.73 -9.16 9.64
CA GLU A 93 26.30 -9.64 8.37
C GLU A 93 25.35 -9.45 7.17
N TYR A 94 24.05 -9.28 7.39
CA TYR A 94 23.07 -9.10 6.31
C TYR A 94 22.49 -7.70 6.27
N ARG A 95 22.39 -7.16 5.06
CA ARG A 95 21.70 -5.91 4.75
C ARG A 95 20.57 -6.19 3.77
N LEU A 96 19.36 -5.80 4.15
CA LEU A 96 18.13 -6.07 3.42
C LEU A 96 17.59 -4.79 2.79
N LYS A 97 17.17 -4.88 1.52
CA LYS A 97 16.57 -3.75 0.80
C LYS A 97 15.42 -4.23 -0.10
N PRO A 98 14.19 -3.73 0.07
CA PRO A 98 13.71 -2.90 1.17
C PRO A 98 13.40 -3.73 2.44
N VAL A 99 13.43 -3.11 3.62
CA VAL A 99 12.99 -3.74 4.89
C VAL A 99 11.48 -3.64 5.07
N TYR A 100 10.89 -2.56 4.55
CA TYR A 100 9.45 -2.34 4.50
C TYR A 100 9.08 -1.96 3.08
N GLY A 101 7.96 -2.48 2.61
CA GLY A 101 7.47 -2.15 1.28
C GLY A 101 6.05 -2.58 1.07
N PHE A 102 5.55 -2.29 -0.13
CA PHE A 102 4.27 -2.77 -0.61
C PHE A 102 4.48 -3.73 -1.78
N VAL A 103 3.57 -4.67 -1.91
CA VAL A 103 3.38 -5.50 -3.10
C VAL A 103 1.95 -5.27 -3.56
N GLU A 104 1.79 -4.73 -4.76
CA GLU A 104 0.47 -4.48 -5.34
C GLU A 104 -0.32 -5.78 -5.52
N ALA A 105 -1.64 -5.67 -5.66
CA ALA A 105 -2.50 -6.82 -5.95
C ALA A 105 -2.03 -7.54 -7.21
N THR A 106 -1.91 -8.87 -7.16
CA THR A 106 -1.37 -9.70 -8.26
C THR A 106 0.04 -9.30 -8.74
N GLY A 107 0.75 -8.49 -7.93
CA GLY A 107 2.03 -7.89 -8.27
C GLY A 107 3.22 -8.63 -7.68
N ASN A 108 4.40 -8.08 -7.97
CA ASN A 108 5.67 -8.55 -7.44
C ASN A 108 6.54 -7.38 -6.96
N SER A 109 7.44 -7.66 -6.01
CA SER A 109 8.34 -6.69 -5.43
C SER A 109 9.71 -7.33 -5.17
N PRO A 110 10.82 -6.74 -5.66
CA PRO A 110 12.15 -7.28 -5.44
C PRO A 110 12.62 -7.04 -4.00
N LEU A 111 13.28 -8.03 -3.43
CA LEU A 111 13.97 -8.02 -2.15
C LEU A 111 15.43 -8.40 -2.37
N GLU A 112 16.32 -7.43 -2.19
CA GLU A 112 17.76 -7.61 -2.24
C GLU A 112 18.30 -7.96 -0.84
N ILE A 113 19.02 -9.05 -0.77
CA ILE A 113 19.71 -9.55 0.42
C ILE A 113 21.21 -9.46 0.14
N THR A 114 21.89 -8.50 0.76
CA THR A 114 23.35 -8.38 0.68
C THR A 114 23.96 -9.04 1.92
N ARG A 115 24.86 -9.99 1.71
CA ARG A 115 25.70 -10.57 2.76
C ARG A 115 27.09 -9.95 2.73
N SER A 116 27.56 -9.50 3.89
CA SER A 116 28.95 -9.07 4.11
C SER A 116 29.83 -10.27 4.44
N ALA A 117 31.14 -10.13 4.22
CA ALA A 117 32.10 -11.17 4.60
C ALA A 117 31.99 -11.49 6.10
N GLY A 118 31.88 -12.77 6.43
CA GLY A 118 31.71 -13.25 7.80
C GLY A 118 31.83 -14.77 7.90
N PRO A 119 31.75 -15.33 9.11
CA PRO A 119 31.82 -16.77 9.29
C PRO A 119 30.65 -17.48 8.57
N PRO A 120 30.85 -18.72 8.10
CA PRO A 120 29.75 -19.53 7.59
C PRO A 120 28.73 -19.79 8.70
N LYS A 121 27.45 -19.59 8.38
CA LYS A 121 26.34 -19.69 9.34
C LYS A 121 25.02 -19.91 8.61
N ASN A 122 24.07 -20.59 9.24
CA ASN A 122 22.69 -20.60 8.76
C ASN A 122 21.87 -19.61 9.59
N ASP A 123 21.29 -18.64 8.91
CA ASP A 123 20.40 -17.65 9.49
C ASP A 123 19.00 -17.79 8.86
N LYS A 124 18.04 -17.07 9.40
CA LYS A 124 16.64 -17.03 8.92
C LYS A 124 16.20 -15.60 8.70
N LEU A 125 15.44 -15.41 7.62
CA LEU A 125 14.74 -14.19 7.27
C LEU A 125 13.23 -14.44 7.36
N VAL A 126 12.51 -13.61 8.10
CA VAL A 126 11.08 -13.71 8.31
C VAL A 126 10.43 -12.46 7.74
N ILE A 127 9.55 -12.65 6.76
CA ILE A 127 8.78 -11.59 6.11
C ILE A 127 7.37 -11.65 6.67
N LEU A 128 7.01 -10.67 7.49
CA LEU A 128 5.65 -10.49 7.97
C LEU A 128 4.87 -9.71 6.92
N PHE A 129 3.63 -10.11 6.62
CA PHE A 129 2.79 -9.38 5.68
C PHE A 129 1.42 -9.05 6.27
N LYS A 130 0.84 -7.95 5.79
CA LYS A 130 -0.48 -7.43 6.17
C LYS A 130 -1.18 -6.85 4.96
N GLU A 131 -2.49 -6.81 5.00
CA GLU A 131 -3.28 -6.04 4.04
C GLU A 131 -2.99 -4.55 4.23
N ALA A 132 -2.86 -3.85 3.11
CA ALA A 132 -2.62 -2.43 3.05
C ALA A 132 -3.74 -1.77 2.25
N ALA A 133 -4.24 -0.64 2.75
CA ALA A 133 -5.15 0.20 1.98
C ALA A 133 -4.46 0.74 0.72
N ALA A 134 -5.22 0.99 -0.34
CA ALA A 134 -4.68 1.48 -1.61
C ALA A 134 -4.01 2.86 -1.47
N ASP A 135 -4.51 3.68 -0.54
CA ASP A 135 -4.01 5.01 -0.18
C ASP A 135 -2.91 5.00 0.90
N ALA A 136 -2.57 3.82 1.46
CA ALA A 136 -1.50 3.70 2.42
C ALA A 136 -0.15 4.10 1.80
N SER A 137 0.53 5.06 2.43
CA SER A 137 1.82 5.58 1.97
C SER A 137 3.00 5.06 2.80
N ASP A 138 2.78 4.77 4.08
CA ASP A 138 3.82 4.27 4.99
C ASP A 138 3.59 2.79 5.34
N PRO A 139 4.37 1.85 4.75
CA PRO A 139 4.26 0.45 5.10
C PRO A 139 4.71 0.18 6.53
N ALA A 140 5.64 0.97 7.09
CA ALA A 140 6.13 0.75 8.44
C ALA A 140 5.07 1.07 9.51
N ALA A 141 4.21 2.06 9.26
CA ALA A 141 3.09 2.39 10.15
C ALA A 141 2.13 1.21 10.33
N LEU A 142 1.88 0.41 9.29
CA LEU A 142 0.98 -0.75 9.34
C LEU A 142 1.47 -1.86 10.27
N PHE A 143 2.77 -1.89 10.59
CA PHE A 143 3.37 -2.87 11.50
C PHE A 143 3.62 -2.31 12.92
N LYS A 144 3.14 -1.10 13.23
CA LYS A 144 3.15 -0.57 14.60
C LYS A 144 2.02 -1.14 15.45
N GLU A 145 0.87 -1.38 14.82
CA GLU A 145 -0.36 -1.84 15.49
C GLU A 145 -1.01 -2.99 14.70
N GLY A 146 -1.69 -3.90 15.41
CA GLY A 146 -2.37 -5.06 14.84
C GLY A 146 -1.45 -6.21 14.43
N ALA A 147 -1.94 -7.44 14.55
CA ALA A 147 -1.21 -8.65 14.19
C ALA A 147 -0.92 -8.73 12.68
N PRO A 148 0.21 -9.35 12.26
CA PRO A 148 0.41 -9.70 10.87
C PRO A 148 -0.66 -10.70 10.40
N LEU A 149 -1.01 -10.64 9.10
CA LEU A 149 -1.91 -11.64 8.50
C LEU A 149 -1.22 -13.00 8.40
N GLY A 150 0.08 -12.97 8.13
CA GLY A 150 0.91 -14.16 8.07
C GLY A 150 2.39 -13.81 7.99
N GLU A 151 3.19 -14.86 7.90
CA GLU A 151 4.62 -14.77 7.80
C GLU A 151 5.17 -15.75 6.75
N LEU A 152 6.25 -15.35 6.10
CA LEU A 152 7.03 -16.16 5.18
C LEU A 152 8.45 -16.26 5.70
N THR A 153 8.93 -17.49 5.92
CA THR A 153 10.30 -17.73 6.37
C THR A 153 11.18 -18.18 5.20
N LEU A 154 12.29 -17.47 5.02
CA LEU A 154 13.35 -17.72 4.05
C LEU A 154 14.62 -18.15 4.79
N PRO A 155 15.15 -19.37 4.58
CA PRO A 155 16.44 -19.75 5.11
C PRO A 155 17.57 -19.01 4.37
N LEU A 156 18.54 -18.52 5.14
CA LEU A 156 19.75 -17.87 4.66
C LEU A 156 20.92 -18.82 4.91
N ASN A 157 21.43 -19.41 3.85
CA ASN A 157 22.49 -20.41 3.88
C ASN A 157 23.79 -19.79 3.43
N ALA A 158 24.77 -19.85 4.31
CA ALA A 158 25.91 -18.98 4.22
C ALA A 158 27.18 -19.82 4.41
N ALA A 159 27.80 -20.23 3.29
CA ALA A 159 28.86 -21.24 3.24
C ALA A 159 30.13 -20.74 2.54
#